data_AF-A0A382S7B8-F1
#
_entry.id   AF-A0A382S7B8-F1
#
_cell.length_a   1.000
_cell.length_b   1.000
_cell.length_c   1.000
_cell.angle_alpha   90.00
_cell.angle_beta   90.00
_cell.angle_gamma   90.00
#
_symmetry.space_group_name_H-M   'P 1'
#
loop_
_entity.id
_entity.type
_entity.pdbx_description
1 polymer ?
#
loop_
_entity_poly.entity_id
_entity_poly.type
_entity_poly.pdbx_seq_one_letter_code
_entity_poly.pdbx_strand_id
1 'polypeptide(L)'
;MSSIQILTSDDKKISIKLVGISLHYANALRRICLNGVPIFAIDTVDVIENSSVIPDEGIAHTLGMIPLKTELNGFDESNSRVILVLDSEAAENTKIVTSAE
;
A
#
# COMPACT_ATOMS: atom_id res chain seq x y z
N MET A 1 -32.72 -18.16 3.18
CA MET A 1 -32.57 -16.81 2.61
C MET A 1 -31.13 -16.36 2.82
N SER A 2 -30.52 -15.75 1.81
CA SER A 2 -29.21 -15.11 1.93
C SER A 2 -29.36 -13.76 2.62
N SER A 3 -28.52 -13.46 3.61
CA SER A 3 -28.47 -12.14 4.26
C SER A 3 -27.03 -11.68 4.50
N ILE A 4 -26.85 -10.36 4.47
CA ILE A 4 -25.59 -9.68 4.75
C ILE A 4 -25.84 -8.77 5.95
N GLN A 5 -25.03 -8.92 7.00
CA GLN A 5 -25.11 -8.11 8.21
C GLN A 5 -23.75 -7.44 8.46
N ILE A 6 -23.75 -6.13 8.66
CA ILE A 6 -22.55 -5.39 9.05
C ILE A 6 -22.46 -5.47 10.58
N LEU A 7 -21.36 -6.04 11.09
CA LEU A 7 -21.11 -6.16 12.52
C LEU A 7 -20.41 -4.92 13.05
N THR A 8 -19.44 -4.40 12.30
CA THR A 8 -18.64 -3.23 12.68
C THR A 8 -18.18 -2.52 11.43
N SER A 9 -18.24 -1.19 11.44
CA SER A 9 -17.74 -0.32 10.38
C SER A 9 -16.91 0.77 11.02
N ASP A 10 -15.63 0.80 10.68
CA ASP A 10 -14.63 1.80 11.06
C ASP A 10 -13.87 2.22 9.80
N ASP A 11 -13.19 3.36 9.83
CA ASP A 11 -12.53 3.96 8.66
C ASP A 11 -11.46 3.03 8.06
N LYS A 12 -10.85 2.17 8.89
CA LYS A 12 -9.80 1.22 8.49
C LYS A 12 -10.27 -0.23 8.42
N LYS A 13 -11.47 -0.55 8.91
CA LYS A 13 -11.91 -1.94 9.07
C LYS A 13 -13.42 -2.08 8.98
N ILE A 14 -13.85 -3.03 8.15
CA ILE A 14 -15.23 -3.48 8.08
C ILE A 14 -15.33 -4.97 8.44
N SER A 15 -16.31 -5.32 9.28
CA SER A 15 -16.61 -6.71 9.66
C SER A 15 -18.02 -7.07 9.21
N ILE A 16 -18.14 -8.11 8.38
CA ILE A 16 -19.40 -8.50 7.74
C ILE A 16 -19.70 -9.96 8.05
N LYS A 17 -20.95 -10.26 8.38
CA LYS A 17 -21.49 -11.62 8.51
C LYS A 17 -22.34 -11.96 7.29
N LEU A 18 -21.93 -12.99 6.58
CA LEU A 18 -22.64 -13.52 5.40
C LEU A 18 -23.38 -14.80 5.81
N VAL A 19 -24.69 -14.85 5.60
CA VAL A 19 -25.53 -16.02 5.89
C VAL A 19 -26.22 -16.47 4.60
N GLY A 20 -26.24 -17.77 4.32
CA GLY A 20 -26.94 -18.32 3.14
C GLY A 20 -26.26 -18.04 1.79
N ILE A 21 -24.99 -17.61 1.79
CA ILE A 21 -24.13 -17.52 0.61
C ILE A 21 -23.29 -18.80 0.50
N SER A 22 -23.10 -19.30 -0.73
CA SER A 22 -22.20 -20.43 -0.98
C SER A 22 -20.74 -20.04 -0.67
N LEU A 23 -19.98 -20.98 -0.10
CA LEU A 23 -18.59 -20.79 0.29
C LEU A 23 -17.72 -20.31 -0.89
N HIS A 24 -18.01 -20.75 -2.11
CA HIS A 24 -17.26 -20.36 -3.30
C HIS A 24 -17.35 -18.85 -3.58
N TYR A 25 -18.55 -18.26 -3.45
CA TYR A 25 -18.76 -16.83 -3.62
C TYR A 25 -18.09 -16.02 -2.50
N ALA A 26 -18.19 -16.49 -1.25
CA ALA A 26 -17.53 -15.83 -0.12
C ALA A 26 -16.00 -15.81 -0.28
N ASN A 27 -15.39 -16.93 -0.72
CA ASN A 27 -13.95 -16.99 -0.97
C ASN A 27 -13.55 -16.19 -2.22
N ALA A 28 -14.39 -16.13 -3.26
CA ALA A 28 -14.15 -15.27 -4.41
C ALA A 28 -14.08 -13.80 -4.00
N LEU A 29 -15.04 -13.33 -3.20
CA LEU A 29 -15.03 -11.98 -2.65
C LEU A 29 -13.75 -11.70 -1.85
N ARG A 30 -13.36 -12.61 -0.94
CA ARG A 30 -12.10 -12.49 -0.17
C ARG A 30 -10.87 -12.36 -1.08
N ARG A 31 -10.79 -13.14 -2.16
CA ARG A 31 -9.67 -13.09 -3.11
C ARG A 31 -9.62 -11.76 -3.87
N ILE A 32 -10.78 -11.25 -4.28
CA ILE A 32 -10.88 -9.93 -4.94
C ILE A 32 -10.48 -8.83 -3.97
N CYS A 33 -10.90 -8.88 -2.70
CA CYS A 33 -10.49 -7.88 -1.71
C CYS A 33 -8.98 -7.90 -1.43
N LEU A 34 -8.31 -9.06 -1.53
CA LEU A 34 -6.88 -9.17 -1.27
C LEU A 34 -6.00 -8.76 -2.46
N ASN A 35 -6.40 -9.14 -3.69
CA ASN A 35 -5.52 -9.01 -4.87
C ASN A 35 -6.21 -8.43 -6.11
N GLY A 36 -7.51 -8.12 -6.03
CA GLY A 36 -8.30 -7.64 -7.17
C GLY A 36 -8.50 -6.13 -7.20
N VAL A 37 -8.02 -5.42 -6.17
CA VAL A 37 -8.09 -3.95 -6.10
C VAL A 37 -6.70 -3.39 -6.39
N PRO A 38 -6.51 -2.63 -7.48
CA PRO A 38 -5.22 -2.02 -7.79
C PRO A 38 -4.88 -0.95 -6.74
N ILE A 39 -3.61 -0.90 -6.37
CA ILE A 39 -3.04 0.09 -5.45
C ILE A 39 -1.77 0.69 -6.06
N PHE A 40 -1.43 1.93 -5.71
CA PHE A 40 -0.13 2.47 -6.04
C PHE A 40 0.95 1.84 -5.16
N ALA A 41 2.05 1.47 -5.78
CA ALA A 41 3.26 0.99 -5.13
C ALA A 41 4.48 1.55 -5.88
N ILE A 42 5.62 1.59 -5.19
CA ILE A 42 6.89 2.02 -5.79
C ILE A 42 7.44 0.85 -6.61
N ASP A 43 7.62 1.07 -7.92
CA ASP A 43 8.10 0.06 -8.87
C ASP A 43 9.60 0.22 -9.19
N THR A 44 10.05 1.46 -9.39
CA THR A 44 11.46 1.79 -9.69
C THR A 44 11.98 2.79 -8.68
N VAL A 45 13.21 2.57 -8.21
CA VAL A 45 13.94 3.49 -7.33
C VAL A 45 15.27 3.83 -8.00
N ASP A 46 15.42 5.09 -8.37
CA ASP A 46 16.66 5.61 -8.93
C ASP A 46 17.51 6.20 -7.78
N VAL A 47 18.62 5.54 -7.46
CA VAL A 47 19.55 6.00 -6.42
C VAL A 47 20.62 6.89 -7.06
N ILE A 48 20.65 8.17 -6.66
CA ILE A 48 21.68 9.11 -7.10
C ILE A 48 22.94 8.94 -6.25
N GLU A 49 22.77 8.94 -4.93
CA GLU A 49 23.84 8.75 -3.95
C GLU A 49 23.28 8.07 -2.69
N ASN A 50 23.99 7.07 -2.18
CA ASN A 50 23.72 6.46 -0.89
C ASN A 50 25.04 6.21 -0.15
N SER A 51 25.29 6.98 0.90
CA SER A 51 26.43 6.83 1.82
C SER A 51 26.01 6.23 3.17
N SER A 52 24.76 5.75 3.28
CA SER A 52 24.23 5.16 4.50
C SER A 52 24.76 3.74 4.74
N VAL A 53 24.43 3.19 5.90
CA VAL A 53 24.82 1.81 6.29
C VAL A 53 23.94 0.76 5.59
N ILE A 54 22.73 1.14 5.14
CA ILE A 54 21.79 0.20 4.52
C ILE A 54 22.09 0.15 3.02
N PRO A 55 22.32 -1.05 2.43
CA PRO A 55 22.50 -1.20 1.00
C PRO A 55 21.28 -0.73 0.19
N ASP A 56 21.51 -0.32 -1.05
CA ASP A 56 20.48 0.20 -1.97
C ASP A 56 19.30 -0.76 -2.13
N GLU A 57 19.56 -2.06 -2.27
CA GLU A 57 18.52 -3.07 -2.42
C GLU A 57 17.64 -3.19 -1.17
N GLY A 58 18.21 -2.97 0.01
CA GLY A 58 17.47 -2.96 1.28
C GLY A 58 16.54 -1.75 1.37
N ILE A 59 17.04 -0.57 1.01
CA ILE A 59 16.25 0.66 0.97
C ILE A 59 15.15 0.54 -0.09
N ALA A 60 15.48 0.14 -1.32
CA ALA A 60 14.50 -0.01 -2.39
C ALA A 60 13.40 -1.03 -2.03
N HIS A 61 13.77 -2.16 -1.42
CA HIS A 61 12.79 -3.16 -0.97
C HIS A 61 11.87 -2.60 0.12
N THR A 62 12.42 -1.90 1.10
CA THR A 62 11.59 -1.29 2.16
C THR A 62 10.66 -0.20 1.62
N LEU A 63 11.14 0.65 0.70
CA LEU A 63 10.32 1.64 0.01
C LEU A 63 9.15 1.00 -0.76
N GLY A 64 9.40 -0.11 -1.47
CA GLY A 64 8.36 -0.86 -2.20
C GLY A 64 7.23 -1.39 -1.30
N MET A 65 7.48 -1.57 0.00
CA MET A 65 6.51 -2.08 0.97
C MET A 65 5.74 -0.96 1.70
N ILE A 66 6.04 0.32 1.45
CA ILE A 66 5.35 1.44 2.09
C ILE A 66 3.95 1.60 1.46
N PRO A 67 2.87 1.54 2.25
CA PRO A 67 1.52 1.76 1.72
C PRO A 67 1.31 3.24 1.38
N LEU A 68 1.09 3.53 0.09
CA LEU A 68 0.83 4.89 -0.39
C LEU A 68 -0.66 5.24 -0.24
N LYS A 69 -0.96 6.35 0.44
CA LYS A 69 -2.32 6.89 0.51
C LYS A 69 -2.66 7.57 -0.82
N THR A 70 -3.73 7.11 -1.46
CA THR A 70 -4.18 7.62 -2.76
C THR A 70 -5.65 8.04 -2.67
N GLU A 71 -6.03 9.04 -3.45
CA GLU A 71 -7.41 9.51 -3.52
C GLU A 71 -8.24 8.56 -4.40
N LEU A 72 -9.52 8.37 -4.08
CA LEU A 72 -10.39 7.39 -4.75
C LEU A 72 -10.83 7.79 -6.17
N ASN A 73 -10.41 8.96 -6.66
CA ASN A 73 -10.83 9.45 -7.96
C ASN A 73 -10.09 8.68 -9.07
N GLY A 74 -10.88 7.96 -9.87
CA GLY A 74 -10.45 7.00 -10.88
C GLY A 74 -9.23 7.45 -11.67
N PHE A 75 -8.10 6.88 -11.34
CA PHE A 75 -6.89 6.98 -12.13
C PHE A 75 -7.08 6.12 -13.39
N ASP A 76 -6.87 6.72 -14.56
CA ASP A 76 -6.68 5.97 -15.79
C ASP A 76 -5.35 5.20 -15.66
N GLU A 77 -5.42 3.87 -15.67
CA GLU A 77 -4.26 2.98 -15.56
C GLU A 77 -3.20 3.29 -16.62
N SER A 78 -3.61 3.91 -17.73
CA SER A 78 -2.77 4.13 -18.90
C SER A 78 -1.66 5.19 -18.71
N ASN A 79 -1.77 6.11 -17.74
CA ASN A 79 -0.84 7.26 -17.63
C ASN A 79 -0.55 7.77 -16.21
N SER A 80 -0.82 6.97 -15.18
CA SER A 80 -0.67 7.41 -13.79
C SER A 80 0.73 7.09 -13.23
N ARG A 81 1.75 7.87 -13.62
CA ARG A 81 3.10 7.80 -13.00
C ARG A 81 3.29 8.97 -12.03
N VAL A 82 3.72 8.66 -10.81
CA VAL A 82 4.11 9.64 -9.79
C VAL A 82 5.58 9.42 -9.47
N ILE A 83 6.32 10.52 -9.32
CA ILE A 83 7.73 10.50 -8.89
C ILE A 83 7.78 11.08 -7.49
N LEU A 84 8.42 10.35 -6.59
CA LEU A 84 8.73 10.79 -5.23
C LEU A 84 10.24 11.01 -5.14
N VAL A 85 10.66 12.01 -4.37
CA VAL A 85 12.08 12.34 -4.16
C VAL A 85 12.34 12.29 -2.66
N LEU A 86 13.37 11.53 -2.28
CA LEU A 86 13.87 11.49 -0.91
C LEU A 86 15.27 12.09 -0.90
N ASP A 87 15.44 13.16 -0.14
CA ASP A 87 16.73 13.81 0.07
C ASP A 87 16.92 14.06 1.56
N SER A 88 17.96 13.46 2.14
CA SER A 88 18.22 13.55 3.57
C SER A 88 19.71 13.42 3.86
N GLU A 89 20.24 14.42 4.58
CA GLU A 89 21.63 14.49 5.03
C GLU A 89 21.70 14.46 6.57
N ALA A 90 22.77 13.87 7.11
CA ALA A 90 23.08 13.87 8.53
C ALA A 90 24.45 14.53 8.75
N ALA A 91 24.48 15.68 9.43
CA ALA A 91 25.71 16.46 9.62
C ALA A 91 26.61 15.90 10.75
N GLU A 92 26.12 15.87 11.99
CA GLU A 92 26.93 15.44 13.15
C GLU A 92 26.32 14.28 13.95
N ASN A 93 25.02 14.04 13.84
CA ASN A 93 24.30 13.02 14.60
C ASN A 93 23.52 12.09 13.69
N THR A 94 23.27 10.86 14.15
CA THR A 94 22.42 9.90 13.45
C THR A 94 21.01 10.48 13.25
N LYS A 95 20.59 10.60 11.99
CA LYS A 95 19.24 10.99 11.60
C LYS A 95 18.43 9.74 11.26
N ILE A 96 17.19 9.67 11.74
CA ILE A 96 16.24 8.61 11.38
C ILE A 96 15.32 9.15 10.29
N VAL A 97 15.37 8.54 9.12
CA VAL A 97 14.49 8.86 7.99
C VAL A 97 13.18 8.08 8.13
N THR A 98 12.05 8.75 7.90
CA THR A 98 10.72 8.15 8.01
C THR A 98 9.90 8.41 6.75
N SER A 99 8.81 7.67 6.55
CA SER A 99 7.91 7.86 5.39
C SER A 99 7.14 9.18 5.38
N ALA A 100 7.33 10.03 6.40
CA ALA A 100 6.75 11.36 6.46
C ALA A 100 7.71 12.46 5.95
N GLU A 101 8.99 12.11 5.75
CA GLU A 101 9.97 12.94 5.06
C GLU A 101 9.85 12.75 3.55
#